data_AF-X1I490-F1
#
_entry.id   AF-X1I490-F1
#
_cell.length_a   1.000
_cell.length_b   1.000
_cell.length_c   1.000
_cell.angle_alpha   90.00
_cell.angle_beta   90.00
_cell.angle_gamma   90.00
#
_symmetry.space_group_name_H-M   'P 1'
#
loop_
_entity.id
_entity.type
_entity.pdbx_description
1 polymer ?
#
loop_
_entity_poly.entity_id
_entity_poly.type
_entity_poly.pdbx_seq_one_letter_code
_entity_poly.pdbx_strand_id
1 'polypeptide(L)'
;VASMVAVRTEAWPDDDDDTVKVLFVVTSSGSPTAVEQARKALMEEWGFVVTLINASASQSALTAAAADADVAYISDRLHGNDLNTKLRDAPIGVVNEDQDLYSDFGFSSSQKEFSNITKLDIVDNSHYVTSPFSTGDLTVYSSGQQLCGVYGTIALDLEVLAERTNSSSDVLTVLETGAELCDGGTAAGRRVQLPWGTGSFDIDNLTEDGKTIMKRAIEWAASKEQPE
;
A
#
# COMPACT_ATOMS: atom_id res chain seq x y z
N VAL A 1 -20.29 -59.72 10.43
CA VAL A 1 -19.70 -58.95 9.32
C VAL A 1 -19.57 -57.52 9.81
N ALA A 2 -18.43 -57.17 10.40
CA ALA A 2 -18.17 -55.82 10.91
C ALA A 2 -17.34 -55.09 9.84
N SER A 3 -17.94 -54.12 9.16
CA SER A 3 -17.25 -53.29 8.18
C SER A 3 -16.55 -52.16 8.93
N MET A 4 -15.23 -52.23 9.04
CA MET A 4 -14.41 -51.09 9.45
C MET A 4 -14.45 -50.05 8.34
N VAL A 5 -15.10 -48.92 8.61
CA VAL A 5 -14.96 -47.70 7.80
C VAL A 5 -13.58 -47.13 8.13
N ALA A 6 -12.68 -47.15 7.15
CA ALA A 6 -11.42 -46.45 7.24
C ALA A 6 -11.71 -44.94 7.20
N VAL A 7 -11.47 -44.25 8.32
CA VAL A 7 -11.38 -42.79 8.34
C VAL A 7 -10.10 -42.44 7.58
N ARG A 8 -10.26 -41.94 6.35
CA ARG A 8 -9.18 -41.23 5.68
C ARG A 8 -9.03 -39.89 6.38
N THR A 9 -7.90 -39.68 7.05
CA THR A 9 -7.44 -38.35 7.42
C THR A 9 -7.04 -37.67 6.11
N GLU A 10 -7.99 -37.02 5.46
CA GLU A 10 -7.66 -36.03 4.42
C GLU A 10 -6.99 -34.87 5.16
N ALA A 11 -5.67 -34.73 4.95
CA ALA A 11 -4.98 -33.50 5.26
C ALA A 11 -5.60 -32.44 4.33
N TRP A 12 -6.34 -31.50 4.93
CA TRP A 12 -6.79 -30.30 4.25
C TRP A 12 -5.52 -29.56 3.80
N PRO A 13 -5.46 -29.02 2.57
CA PRO A 13 -4.33 -28.20 2.16
C PRO A 13 -4.24 -27.01 3.14
N ASP A 14 -3.06 -26.82 3.72
CA ASP A 14 -2.76 -25.71 4.62
C ASP A 14 -3.15 -24.36 3.98
N ASP A 15 -3.66 -23.42 4.79
CA ASP A 15 -4.13 -22.06 4.44
C ASP A 15 -3.04 -21.12 3.85
N ASP A 16 -1.97 -21.65 3.28
CA ASP A 16 -0.82 -20.89 2.76
C ASP A 16 -1.16 -20.06 1.49
N ASP A 17 -2.29 -20.32 0.81
CA ASP A 17 -2.69 -19.59 -0.41
C ASP A 17 -3.33 -18.22 -0.10
N ASP A 18 -3.97 -18.08 1.06
CA ASP A 18 -4.66 -16.84 1.48
C ASP A 18 -3.73 -15.83 2.17
N THR A 19 -2.54 -16.26 2.60
CA THR A 19 -1.58 -15.36 3.26
C THR A 19 -1.02 -14.34 2.27
N VAL A 20 -1.07 -13.04 2.61
CA VAL A 20 -0.52 -11.98 1.75
C VAL A 20 1.00 -11.97 1.81
N LYS A 21 1.64 -12.06 0.63
CA LYS A 21 3.09 -11.95 0.45
C LYS A 21 3.44 -10.53 0.01
N VAL A 22 4.10 -9.79 0.90
CA VAL A 22 4.49 -8.40 0.67
C VAL A 22 5.96 -8.34 0.26
N LEU A 23 6.23 -7.81 -0.94
CA LEU A 23 7.56 -7.34 -1.31
C LEU A 23 7.76 -5.94 -0.74
N PHE A 24 8.43 -5.84 0.41
CA PHE A 24 8.67 -4.56 1.05
C PHE A 24 9.98 -3.92 0.55
N VAL A 25 9.83 -2.84 -0.21
CA VAL A 25 10.93 -2.09 -0.81
C VAL A 25 11.48 -1.08 0.18
N VAL A 26 12.76 -1.25 0.53
CA VAL A 26 13.44 -0.51 1.60
C VAL A 26 14.75 0.09 1.10
N THR A 27 15.28 1.04 1.87
CA THR A 27 16.60 1.67 1.63
C THR A 27 17.74 0.66 1.69
N SER A 28 17.71 -0.25 2.67
CA SER A 28 18.69 -1.33 2.83
C SER A 28 18.05 -2.59 3.42
N SER A 29 17.99 -3.68 2.66
CA SER A 29 17.45 -4.97 3.13
C SER A 29 18.36 -5.68 4.14
N GLY A 30 19.66 -5.38 4.15
CA GLY A 30 20.61 -5.92 5.14
C GLY A 30 20.64 -5.15 6.46
N SER A 31 20.24 -3.88 6.43
CA SER A 31 20.23 -2.98 7.58
C SER A 31 19.07 -1.99 7.49
N PRO A 32 17.80 -2.47 7.53
CA PRO A 32 16.64 -1.59 7.44
C PRO A 32 16.65 -0.59 8.59
N THR A 33 16.15 0.61 8.34
CA THR A 33 16.00 1.66 9.35
C THR A 33 15.03 1.22 10.46
N ALA A 34 15.05 1.91 11.61
CA ALA A 34 14.11 1.60 12.70
C ALA A 34 12.64 1.72 12.25
N VAL A 35 12.32 2.71 11.40
CA VAL A 35 10.96 2.93 10.89
C VAL A 35 10.55 1.82 9.90
N GLU A 36 11.47 1.38 9.03
CA GLU A 36 11.23 0.22 8.15
C GLU A 36 11.07 -1.08 8.97
N GLN A 37 11.83 -1.26 10.04
CA GLN A 37 11.64 -2.40 10.95
C GLN A 37 10.26 -2.36 11.63
N ALA A 38 9.80 -1.19 12.06
CA ALA A 38 8.47 -1.01 12.64
C ALA A 38 7.35 -1.33 11.63
N ARG A 39 7.47 -0.88 10.38
CA ARG A 39 6.56 -1.26 9.26
C ARG A 39 6.50 -2.75 9.05
N LYS A 40 7.67 -3.38 8.94
CA LYS A 40 7.76 -4.83 8.74
C LYS A 40 7.10 -5.57 9.90
N ALA A 41 7.39 -5.19 11.14
CA ALA A 41 6.81 -5.81 12.32
C ALA A 41 5.28 -5.68 12.33
N LEU A 42 4.75 -4.51 11.97
CA LEU A 42 3.30 -4.27 11.88
C LEU A 42 2.64 -5.14 10.80
N MET A 43 3.24 -5.26 9.62
CA MET A 43 2.75 -6.15 8.55
C MET A 43 2.77 -7.62 8.98
N GLU A 44 3.83 -8.06 9.65
CA GLU A 44 3.94 -9.44 10.17
C GLU A 44 2.95 -9.71 11.31
N GLU A 45 2.64 -8.71 12.14
CA GLU A 45 1.59 -8.82 13.18
C GLU A 45 0.21 -9.08 12.58
N TRP A 46 -0.07 -8.54 11.39
CA TRP A 46 -1.29 -8.84 10.64
C TRP A 46 -1.30 -10.22 9.96
N GLY A 47 -0.21 -10.97 10.06
CA GLY A 47 -0.04 -12.29 9.46
C GLY A 47 0.54 -12.26 8.05
N PHE A 48 1.01 -11.12 7.54
CA PHE A 48 1.61 -11.06 6.21
C PHE A 48 3.04 -11.62 6.21
N VAL A 49 3.43 -12.23 5.09
CA VAL A 49 4.81 -12.66 4.85
C VAL A 49 5.57 -11.54 4.16
N VAL A 50 6.56 -10.95 4.84
CA VAL A 50 7.29 -9.78 4.32
C VAL A 50 8.68 -10.14 3.85
N THR A 51 8.95 -9.93 2.57
CA THR A 51 10.29 -10.06 1.96
C THR A 51 10.87 -8.69 1.67
N LEU A 52 12.06 -8.40 2.21
CA LEU A 52 12.75 -7.12 1.98
C LEU A 52 13.53 -7.13 0.67
N ILE A 53 13.47 -6.01 -0.07
CA ILE A 53 14.33 -5.74 -1.22
C ILE A 53 14.87 -4.31 -1.19
N ASN A 54 16.12 -4.12 -1.61
CA ASN A 54 16.69 -2.78 -1.78
C ASN A 54 15.97 -2.05 -2.92
N ALA A 55 15.58 -0.79 -2.73
CA ALA A 55 15.09 0.07 -3.81
C ALA A 55 16.10 0.17 -4.97
N SER A 56 17.38 0.20 -4.64
CA SER A 56 18.49 0.23 -5.59
C SER A 56 18.76 -1.11 -6.31
N ALA A 57 17.99 -2.17 -6.02
CA ALA A 57 18.10 -3.44 -6.74
C ALA A 57 17.89 -3.24 -8.25
N SER A 58 18.49 -4.13 -9.05
CA SER A 58 18.31 -4.10 -10.50
C SER A 58 16.85 -4.38 -10.87
N GLN A 59 16.43 -3.90 -12.04
CA GLN A 59 15.11 -4.22 -12.60
C GLN A 59 14.85 -5.74 -12.59
N SER A 60 15.85 -6.53 -13.02
CA SER A 60 15.72 -7.99 -13.05
C SER A 60 15.50 -8.62 -11.67
N ALA A 61 16.13 -8.08 -10.62
CA ALA A 61 15.95 -8.56 -9.26
C ALA A 61 14.58 -8.18 -8.69
N LEU A 62 14.13 -6.94 -8.94
CA LEU A 62 12.78 -6.49 -8.57
C LEU A 62 11.70 -7.30 -9.29
N THR A 63 11.85 -7.54 -10.59
CA THR A 63 10.91 -8.38 -11.36
C THR A 63 10.88 -9.81 -10.85
N ALA A 64 12.04 -10.40 -10.52
CA ALA A 64 12.08 -11.74 -9.94
C ALA A 64 11.39 -11.80 -8.58
N ALA A 65 11.68 -10.84 -7.68
CA ALA A 65 11.06 -10.81 -6.36
C ALA A 65 9.55 -10.51 -6.42
N ALA A 66 9.11 -9.66 -7.36
CA ALA A 66 7.70 -9.35 -7.58
C ALA A 66 6.92 -10.57 -8.10
N ALA A 67 7.56 -11.49 -8.81
CA ALA A 67 6.91 -12.71 -9.29
C ALA A 67 6.55 -13.68 -8.15
N ASP A 68 7.20 -13.55 -6.98
CA ASP A 68 6.96 -14.39 -5.80
C ASP A 68 6.06 -13.70 -4.75
N ALA A 69 5.63 -12.46 -5.00
CA ALA A 69 4.84 -11.63 -4.10
C ALA A 69 3.44 -11.33 -4.66
N ASP A 70 2.51 -10.93 -3.80
CA ASP A 70 1.16 -10.51 -4.21
C ASP A 70 1.08 -8.98 -4.40
N VAL A 71 1.92 -8.24 -3.65
CA VAL A 71 1.92 -6.79 -3.61
C VAL A 71 3.31 -6.25 -3.24
N ALA A 72 3.70 -5.15 -3.86
CA ALA A 72 4.86 -4.37 -3.44
C ALA A 72 4.42 -3.22 -2.51
N TYR A 73 5.09 -3.10 -1.37
CA TYR A 73 4.93 -1.96 -0.46
C TYR A 73 6.18 -1.09 -0.52
N ILE A 74 6.01 0.21 -0.76
CA ILE A 74 7.12 1.14 -0.97
C ILE A 74 7.27 2.03 0.26
N SER A 75 8.42 1.93 0.93
CA SER A 75 8.77 2.77 2.08
C SER A 75 8.85 4.26 1.70
N ASP A 76 8.48 5.15 2.62
CA ASP A 76 8.67 6.60 2.48
C ASP A 76 10.14 7.08 2.52
N ARG A 77 11.09 6.19 2.87
CA ARG A 77 12.50 6.55 3.12
C ARG A 77 13.41 6.37 1.93
N LEU A 78 12.89 6.02 0.76
CA LEU A 78 13.75 5.79 -0.39
C LEU A 78 14.36 7.12 -0.85
N HIS A 79 15.53 7.03 -1.49
CA HIS A 79 15.90 8.09 -2.41
C HIS A 79 15.10 7.81 -3.68
N GLY A 80 14.12 8.65 -4.07
CA GLY A 80 13.22 8.36 -5.19
C GLY A 80 13.89 7.89 -6.48
N ASN A 81 15.13 8.35 -6.74
CA ASN A 81 15.95 7.91 -7.89
C ASN A 81 16.37 6.43 -7.86
N ASP A 82 16.41 5.80 -6.68
CA ASP A 82 16.81 4.41 -6.52
C ASP A 82 15.77 3.47 -7.13
N LEU A 83 14.48 3.74 -6.90
CA LEU A 83 13.38 2.90 -7.42
C LEU A 83 12.90 3.36 -8.78
N ASN A 84 12.69 4.67 -8.99
CA ASN A 84 12.22 5.24 -10.24
C ASN A 84 10.97 4.47 -10.76
N THR A 85 10.87 4.22 -12.06
CA THR A 85 9.74 3.49 -12.67
C THR A 85 9.80 1.97 -12.59
N LYS A 86 10.72 1.35 -11.83
CA LYS A 86 10.99 -0.11 -11.93
C LYS A 86 9.81 -1.02 -11.58
N LEU A 87 8.87 -0.53 -10.75
CA LEU A 87 7.63 -1.24 -10.39
C LEU A 87 6.40 -0.67 -11.09
N ARG A 88 6.57 0.30 -12.00
CA ARG A 88 5.47 0.87 -12.77
C ARG A 88 4.77 -0.21 -13.58
N ASP A 89 5.48 -1.08 -14.29
CA ASP A 89 4.83 -2.09 -15.14
C ASP A 89 4.75 -3.48 -14.49
N ALA A 90 4.89 -3.55 -13.16
CA ALA A 90 4.74 -4.81 -12.42
C ALA A 90 3.28 -5.28 -12.45
N PRO A 91 3.01 -6.58 -12.67
CA PRO A 91 1.63 -7.11 -12.73
C PRO A 91 0.99 -7.29 -11.35
N ILE A 92 1.76 -7.12 -10.28
CA ILE A 92 1.28 -7.18 -8.88
C ILE A 92 0.79 -5.81 -8.42
N GLY A 93 0.08 -5.78 -7.30
CA GLY A 93 -0.32 -4.50 -6.68
C GLY A 93 0.87 -3.67 -6.21
N VAL A 94 0.69 -2.35 -6.14
CA VAL A 94 1.68 -1.41 -5.59
C VAL A 94 1.01 -0.50 -4.56
N VAL A 95 1.52 -0.51 -3.32
CA VAL A 95 1.15 0.44 -2.26
C VAL A 95 2.32 1.39 -2.04
N ASN A 96 2.11 2.67 -2.34
CA ASN A 96 3.15 3.69 -2.31
C ASN A 96 2.99 4.62 -1.11
N GLU A 97 4.03 4.72 -0.27
CA GLU A 97 4.18 5.83 0.68
C GLU A 97 5.04 6.96 0.12
N ASP A 98 5.99 6.67 -0.77
CA ASP A 98 7.01 7.64 -1.20
C ASP A 98 6.41 8.70 -2.13
N GLN A 99 6.32 9.93 -1.63
CA GLN A 99 5.76 11.04 -2.37
C GLN A 99 6.50 11.43 -3.66
N ASP A 100 7.78 11.07 -3.78
CA ASP A 100 8.58 11.41 -4.95
C ASP A 100 8.27 10.47 -6.14
N LEU A 101 7.52 9.39 -5.91
CA LEU A 101 7.17 8.38 -6.92
C LEU A 101 5.75 8.53 -7.49
N TYR A 102 5.04 9.60 -7.15
CA TYR A 102 3.67 9.85 -7.65
C TYR A 102 3.61 9.86 -9.18
N SER A 103 4.56 10.54 -9.83
CA SER A 103 4.67 10.56 -11.29
C SER A 103 5.16 9.24 -11.85
N ASP A 104 6.13 8.62 -11.18
CA ASP A 104 6.79 7.41 -11.67
C ASP A 104 5.84 6.20 -11.67
N PHE A 105 4.86 6.19 -10.77
CA PHE A 105 3.79 5.19 -10.74
C PHE A 105 2.48 5.65 -11.37
N GLY A 106 2.45 6.86 -11.94
CA GLY A 106 1.37 7.32 -12.80
C GLY A 106 0.11 7.78 -12.07
N PHE A 107 0.18 8.11 -10.77
CA PHE A 107 -0.96 8.66 -10.02
C PHE A 107 -1.23 10.11 -10.43
N SER A 108 -0.18 10.94 -10.42
CA SER A 108 -0.26 12.34 -10.81
C SER A 108 1.09 12.92 -11.19
N SER A 109 1.09 14.01 -11.97
CA SER A 109 2.32 14.66 -12.43
C SER A 109 3.09 15.41 -11.33
N SER A 110 2.48 15.59 -10.16
CA SER A 110 3.09 16.23 -9.00
C SER A 110 2.37 15.81 -7.71
N GLN A 111 2.91 16.23 -6.59
CA GLN A 111 2.48 15.93 -5.24
C GLN A 111 2.35 17.24 -4.45
N LYS A 112 1.57 17.20 -3.38
CA LYS A 112 1.43 18.32 -2.45
C LYS A 112 1.49 17.85 -1.01
N GLU A 113 2.16 18.64 -0.19
CA GLU A 113 2.38 18.35 1.22
C GLU A 113 1.49 19.23 2.11
N PHE A 114 1.05 18.67 3.24
CA PHE A 114 0.20 19.34 4.21
C PHE A 114 0.70 19.05 5.62
N SER A 115 1.22 20.06 6.32
CA SER A 115 1.81 19.88 7.64
C SER A 115 0.79 19.97 8.78
N ASN A 116 1.13 19.33 9.91
CA ASN A 116 0.40 19.40 11.18
C ASN A 116 -1.06 18.95 11.06
N ILE A 117 -1.26 17.80 10.42
CA ILE A 117 -2.55 17.15 10.25
C ILE A 117 -2.64 15.95 11.21
N THR A 118 -3.84 15.65 11.69
CA THR A 118 -4.14 14.42 12.47
C THR A 118 -5.29 13.60 11.88
N LYS A 119 -6.02 14.19 10.93
CA LYS A 119 -7.23 13.63 10.36
C LYS A 119 -7.24 13.73 8.84
N LEU A 120 -8.01 12.84 8.24
CA LEU A 120 -8.44 12.90 6.85
C LEU A 120 -9.96 12.83 6.80
N ASP A 121 -10.54 13.29 5.70
CA ASP A 121 -11.97 13.28 5.43
C ASP A 121 -12.27 12.12 4.48
N ILE A 122 -12.94 11.07 4.98
CA ILE A 122 -13.34 9.92 4.16
C ILE A 122 -14.49 10.37 3.24
N VAL A 123 -14.25 10.35 1.93
CA VAL A 123 -15.24 10.79 0.92
C VAL A 123 -15.91 9.63 0.22
N ASP A 124 -15.27 8.46 0.18
CA ASP A 124 -15.84 7.20 -0.29
C ASP A 124 -15.62 6.12 0.76
N ASN A 125 -16.70 5.53 1.28
CA ASN A 125 -16.66 4.38 2.18
C ASN A 125 -17.35 3.13 1.58
N SER A 126 -17.57 3.11 0.27
CA SER A 126 -18.01 1.93 -0.47
C SER A 126 -16.83 1.07 -0.93
N HIS A 127 -15.65 1.68 -1.08
CA HIS A 127 -14.41 0.99 -1.43
C HIS A 127 -13.89 0.13 -0.25
N TYR A 128 -13.31 -1.05 -0.53
CA TYR A 128 -12.82 -1.98 0.50
C TYR A 128 -11.90 -1.29 1.51
N VAL A 129 -10.93 -0.50 1.05
CA VAL A 129 -9.94 0.17 1.91
C VAL A 129 -10.58 1.02 3.01
N THR A 130 -11.72 1.65 2.72
CA THR A 130 -12.39 2.61 3.61
C THR A 130 -13.75 2.15 4.13
N SER A 131 -14.24 0.98 3.69
CA SER A 131 -15.57 0.45 4.08
C SER A 131 -15.83 0.28 5.58
N PRO A 132 -14.83 0.04 6.45
CA PRO A 132 -15.05 -0.01 7.89
C PRO A 132 -15.37 1.36 8.52
N PHE A 133 -15.12 2.46 7.82
CA PHE A 133 -15.26 3.81 8.34
C PHE A 133 -16.55 4.49 7.85
N SER A 134 -17.03 5.45 8.63
CA SER A 134 -18.05 6.38 8.14
C SER A 134 -17.39 7.48 7.29
N THR A 135 -18.13 8.06 6.35
CA THR A 135 -17.69 9.30 5.68
C THR A 135 -17.53 10.44 6.70
N GLY A 136 -16.61 11.36 6.43
CA GLY A 136 -16.24 12.43 7.35
C GLY A 136 -14.86 12.27 7.99
N ASP A 137 -14.60 13.10 9.00
CA ASP A 137 -13.36 13.13 9.79
C ASP A 137 -12.99 11.75 10.39
N LEU A 138 -11.86 11.20 9.95
CA LEU A 138 -11.20 10.04 10.54
C LEU A 138 -9.84 10.44 11.12
N THR A 139 -9.56 10.07 12.37
CA THR A 139 -8.29 10.40 13.03
C THR A 139 -7.26 9.31 12.75
N VAL A 140 -6.27 9.62 11.92
CA VAL A 140 -5.25 8.66 11.47
C VAL A 140 -3.90 8.83 12.16
N TYR A 141 -3.68 9.97 12.83
CA TYR A 141 -2.49 10.19 13.64
C TYR A 141 -2.82 10.57 15.09
N SER A 142 -2.03 10.05 16.03
CA SER A 142 -2.09 10.41 17.45
C SER A 142 -1.47 11.79 17.75
N SER A 143 -0.61 12.28 16.85
CA SER A 143 0.02 13.59 16.90
C SER A 143 0.13 14.21 15.51
N GLY A 144 0.33 15.53 15.42
CA GLY A 144 0.36 16.24 14.14
C GLY A 144 1.52 15.79 13.26
N GLN A 145 1.21 15.21 12.10
CA GLN A 145 2.19 14.80 11.09
C GLN A 145 1.88 15.42 9.73
N GLN A 146 2.70 15.10 8.73
CA GLN A 146 2.47 15.52 7.36
C GLN A 146 1.54 14.54 6.64
N LEU A 147 0.66 15.06 5.79
CA LEU A 147 0.03 14.31 4.72
C LEU A 147 0.65 14.69 3.37
N CYS A 148 0.60 13.78 2.42
CA CYS A 148 0.87 14.01 1.01
C CYS A 148 -0.37 13.65 0.18
N GLY A 149 -0.50 14.29 -0.98
CA GLY A 149 -1.64 14.11 -1.87
C GLY A 149 -1.31 14.41 -3.31
N VAL A 150 -2.19 13.97 -4.23
CA VAL A 150 -1.99 14.11 -5.67
C VAL A 150 -2.16 15.56 -6.11
N TYR A 151 -1.41 15.99 -7.13
CA TYR A 151 -1.50 17.35 -7.68
C TYR A 151 -1.08 17.41 -9.15
N GLY A 152 -1.48 18.48 -9.85
CA GLY A 152 -1.19 18.66 -11.28
C GLY A 152 -2.13 17.84 -12.17
N THR A 153 -1.58 17.17 -13.19
CA THR A 153 -2.34 16.22 -14.01
C THR A 153 -2.54 14.95 -13.21
N ILE A 154 -3.79 14.56 -12.99
CA ILE A 154 -4.16 13.35 -12.24
C ILE A 154 -4.61 12.28 -13.23
N ALA A 155 -4.32 11.01 -12.92
CA ALA A 155 -4.80 9.86 -13.69
C ALA A 155 -6.33 9.91 -13.86
N LEU A 156 -6.81 9.62 -15.08
CA LEU A 156 -8.22 9.81 -15.42
C LEU A 156 -9.15 8.90 -14.62
N ASP A 157 -8.71 7.66 -14.40
CA ASP A 157 -9.45 6.63 -13.69
C ASP A 157 -9.08 6.56 -12.19
N LEU A 158 -8.43 7.60 -11.65
CA LEU A 158 -8.06 7.66 -10.25
C LEU A 158 -9.29 7.81 -9.37
N GLU A 159 -9.45 6.89 -8.43
CA GLU A 159 -10.51 6.94 -7.43
C GLU A 159 -9.98 7.58 -6.14
N VAL A 160 -10.73 8.55 -5.61
CA VAL A 160 -10.39 9.29 -4.40
C VAL A 160 -11.19 8.72 -3.24
N LEU A 161 -10.50 8.17 -2.24
CA LEU A 161 -11.12 7.57 -1.07
C LEU A 161 -11.17 8.53 0.13
N ALA A 162 -10.16 9.41 0.22
CA ALA A 162 -10.12 10.45 1.26
C ALA A 162 -9.45 11.74 0.78
N GLU A 163 -9.96 12.85 1.30
CA GLU A 163 -9.42 14.19 1.12
C GLU A 163 -8.78 14.69 2.43
N ARG A 164 -7.95 15.72 2.32
CA ARG A 164 -7.49 16.46 3.50
C ARG A 164 -8.66 17.22 4.12
N THR A 165 -8.89 17.05 5.42
CA THR A 165 -9.96 17.73 6.15
C THR A 165 -10.02 19.24 5.88
N ASN A 166 -11.23 19.76 5.68
CA ASN A 166 -11.52 21.16 5.33
C ASN A 166 -10.92 21.63 3.98
N SER A 167 -10.72 20.73 3.02
CA SER A 167 -10.34 21.07 1.64
C SER A 167 -10.62 19.94 0.67
N SER A 168 -10.67 20.25 -0.62
CA SER A 168 -10.76 19.26 -1.71
C SER A 168 -9.38 18.82 -2.20
N SER A 169 -8.47 18.43 -1.29
CA SER A 169 -7.14 17.94 -1.68
C SER A 169 -7.07 16.45 -1.45
N ASP A 170 -6.98 15.70 -2.55
CA ASP A 170 -7.03 14.23 -2.56
C ASP A 170 -5.73 13.65 -1.97
N VAL A 171 -5.85 12.77 -0.96
CA VAL A 171 -4.68 12.25 -0.22
C VAL A 171 -4.62 10.73 -0.20
N LEU A 172 -5.75 10.03 -0.10
CA LEU A 172 -5.81 8.56 -0.22
C LEU A 172 -6.50 8.22 -1.53
N THR A 173 -5.74 7.64 -2.46
CA THR A 173 -6.23 7.42 -3.82
C THR A 173 -5.81 6.05 -4.33
N VAL A 174 -6.62 5.49 -5.23
CA VAL A 174 -6.41 4.16 -5.79
C VAL A 174 -6.62 4.15 -7.31
N LEU A 175 -6.01 3.15 -7.95
CA LEU A 175 -6.19 2.83 -9.36
C LEU A 175 -6.39 1.33 -9.50
N GLU A 176 -7.44 0.94 -10.21
CA GLU A 176 -7.69 -0.46 -10.55
C GLU A 176 -6.70 -0.99 -11.61
N THR A 177 -6.64 -2.30 -11.76
CA THR A 177 -5.91 -2.91 -12.89
C THR A 177 -6.53 -2.46 -14.21
N GLY A 178 -5.71 -1.97 -15.13
CA GLY A 178 -6.13 -1.43 -16.43
C GLY A 178 -6.51 0.04 -16.42
N ALA A 179 -6.53 0.72 -15.26
CA ALA A 179 -6.84 2.15 -15.14
C ALA A 179 -5.82 3.02 -15.89
N GLU A 180 -6.29 4.09 -16.53
CA GLU A 180 -5.43 5.04 -17.27
C GLU A 180 -4.53 5.84 -16.31
N LEU A 181 -3.22 5.86 -16.60
CA LEU A 181 -2.21 6.58 -15.80
C LEU A 181 -2.08 8.04 -16.25
N CYS A 182 -1.64 8.93 -15.35
CA CYS A 182 -1.62 10.39 -15.58
C CYS A 182 -0.73 10.83 -16.76
N ASP A 183 0.23 10.00 -17.15
CA ASP A 183 1.20 10.23 -18.23
C ASP A 183 0.99 9.29 -19.43
N GLY A 184 -0.09 8.50 -19.42
CA GLY A 184 -0.46 7.54 -20.45
C GLY A 184 -0.11 6.08 -20.15
N GLY A 185 -0.72 5.18 -20.91
CA GLY A 185 -0.68 3.75 -20.62
C GLY A 185 -1.68 3.36 -19.53
N THR A 186 -1.56 2.15 -19.00
CA THR A 186 -2.51 1.60 -18.02
C THR A 186 -1.78 0.92 -16.87
N ALA A 187 -2.41 0.87 -15.69
CA ALA A 187 -1.88 0.18 -14.53
C ALA A 187 -1.88 -1.34 -14.75
N ALA A 188 -0.71 -1.99 -14.74
CA ALA A 188 -0.61 -3.44 -14.90
C ALA A 188 -1.14 -4.26 -13.70
N GLY A 189 -1.17 -3.63 -12.52
CA GLY A 189 -1.80 -4.13 -11.30
C GLY A 189 -2.41 -2.95 -10.52
N ARG A 190 -3.20 -3.26 -9.48
CA ARG A 190 -3.82 -2.26 -8.59
C ARG A 190 -2.78 -1.35 -7.96
N ARG A 191 -3.09 -0.06 -7.82
CA ARG A 191 -2.20 0.90 -7.15
C ARG A 191 -2.93 1.62 -6.03
N VAL A 192 -2.21 1.84 -4.93
CA VAL A 192 -2.67 2.67 -3.82
C VAL A 192 -1.61 3.72 -3.55
N GLN A 193 -2.03 4.97 -3.47
CA GLN A 193 -1.24 6.05 -2.91
C GLN A 193 -1.73 6.31 -1.50
N LEU A 194 -0.88 6.07 -0.51
CA LEU A 194 -1.19 6.36 0.89
C LEU A 194 -1.11 7.87 1.14
N PRO A 195 -1.90 8.41 2.09
CA PRO A 195 -1.97 9.84 2.37
C PRO A 195 -0.78 10.34 3.19
N TRP A 196 0.20 9.47 3.43
CA TRP A 196 1.38 9.71 4.27
C TRP A 196 2.62 9.14 3.60
N GLY A 197 3.76 9.37 4.23
CA GLY A 197 5.05 8.93 3.71
C GLY A 197 5.90 10.06 3.15
N THR A 198 6.06 11.11 3.94
CA THR A 198 7.08 12.12 3.70
C THR A 198 8.26 11.84 4.61
N GLY A 199 9.47 12.35 4.32
CA GLY A 199 10.69 11.95 5.06
C GLY A 199 10.71 12.21 6.58
N SER A 200 9.69 12.86 7.15
CA SER A 200 9.47 13.04 8.59
C SER A 200 8.39 12.13 9.19
N PHE A 201 7.75 11.27 8.40
CA PHE A 201 6.67 10.40 8.83
C PHE A 201 7.19 9.36 9.85
N ASP A 202 6.46 9.27 10.94
CA ASP A 202 6.68 8.37 12.06
C ASP A 202 5.47 7.43 12.16
N ILE A 203 5.72 6.15 11.86
CA ILE A 203 4.69 5.12 11.84
C ILE A 203 4.11 4.85 13.23
N ASP A 204 4.86 5.10 14.30
CA ASP A 204 4.38 4.88 15.67
C ASP A 204 3.26 5.87 16.04
N ASN A 205 3.11 6.95 15.28
CA ASN A 205 2.01 7.90 15.42
C ASN A 205 0.74 7.48 14.65
N LEU A 206 0.74 6.42 13.84
CA LEU A 206 -0.51 5.90 13.26
C LEU A 206 -1.44 5.42 14.37
N THR A 207 -2.69 5.89 14.34
CA THR A 207 -3.77 5.32 15.16
C THR A 207 -4.15 3.94 14.64
N GLU A 208 -4.98 3.21 15.39
CA GLU A 208 -5.55 1.95 14.91
C GLU A 208 -6.36 2.12 13.62
N ASP A 209 -7.01 3.27 13.42
CA ASP A 209 -7.71 3.58 12.17
C ASP A 209 -6.71 3.79 11.01
N GLY A 210 -5.61 4.50 11.24
CA GLY A 210 -4.54 4.67 10.24
C GLY A 210 -3.87 3.34 9.87
N LYS A 211 -3.60 2.50 10.87
CA LYS A 211 -3.12 1.12 10.69
C LYS A 211 -4.11 0.27 9.88
N THR A 212 -5.40 0.43 10.13
CA THR A 212 -6.45 -0.27 9.39
C THR A 212 -6.48 0.14 7.92
N ILE A 213 -6.33 1.43 7.59
CA ILE A 213 -6.16 1.88 6.20
C ILE A 213 -4.94 1.23 5.55
N MET A 214 -3.79 1.25 6.23
CA MET A 214 -2.56 0.64 5.71
C MET A 214 -2.74 -0.85 5.42
N LYS A 215 -3.32 -1.59 6.36
CA LYS A 215 -3.58 -3.02 6.23
C LYS A 215 -4.48 -3.31 5.03
N ARG A 216 -5.61 -2.61 4.93
CA ARG A 216 -6.61 -2.85 3.88
C ARG A 216 -6.13 -2.40 2.50
N ALA A 217 -5.28 -1.38 2.43
CA ALA A 217 -4.59 -0.99 1.20
C ALA A 217 -3.69 -2.12 0.68
N ILE A 218 -2.95 -2.79 1.56
CA ILE A 218 -2.11 -3.95 1.21
C ILE A 218 -2.97 -5.13 0.73
N GLU A 219 -4.02 -5.48 1.47
CA GLU A 219 -4.93 -6.58 1.11
C GLU A 219 -5.62 -6.34 -0.24
N TRP A 220 -6.14 -5.14 -0.47
CA TRP A 220 -6.81 -4.78 -1.71
C TRP A 220 -5.86 -4.78 -2.91
N ALA A 221 -4.67 -4.19 -2.75
CA ALA A 221 -3.66 -4.21 -3.80
C ALA A 221 -3.18 -5.63 -4.11
N ALA A 222 -3.15 -6.51 -3.10
CA ALA A 222 -2.85 -7.94 -3.26
C ALA A 222 -4.01 -8.77 -3.86
N SER A 223 -5.20 -8.18 -4.04
CA SER A 223 -6.43 -8.91 -4.42
C SER A 223 -6.80 -10.03 -3.42
N LYS A 224 -6.57 -9.77 -2.14
CA LYS A 224 -6.79 -10.69 -1.00
C LYS A 224 -7.67 -10.04 0.07
N GLU A 225 -8.70 -9.32 -0.37
CA GLU A 225 -9.71 -8.71 0.49
C GLU A 225 -10.33 -9.75 1.44
N GLN A 226 -10.41 -9.41 2.73
CA GLN A 226 -10.98 -10.28 3.75
C GLN A 226 -12.50 -10.05 3.88
N PRO A 227 -13.31 -11.11 4.07
CA PRO A 227 -14.73 -10.95 4.36
C PRO A 227 -14.94 -10.24 5.71
N GLU A 228 -16.01 -9.42 5.79
CA GLU A 228 -16.42 -8.72 7.01
C GLU A 228 -16.96 -9.64 8.12
#